data_AF-I3TCR1-F1
#
_entry.id   AF-I3TCR1-F1
#
_cell.length_a   1.000
_cell.length_b   1.000
_cell.length_c   1.000
_cell.angle_alpha   90.00
_cell.angle_beta   90.00
_cell.angle_gamma   90.00
#
_symmetry.space_group_name_H-M   'P 1'
#
loop_
_entity.id
_entity.type
_entity.pdbx_description
1 polymer ?
#
loop_
_entity_poly.entity_id
_entity_poly.type
_entity_poly.pdbx_seq_one_letter_code
_entity_poly.pdbx_strand_id
1 'polypeptide(L)'
;MPFTTYHLASGFLVGLPLRRRVHLPTLLVATTIPVDLGSVLLVLGGIDARPHGLTHGFVVAALLGVLTAIVVYVLDRYLKVHKTLYRAFYLAQGDEEFHKYIAGGVIGALLHVVLDAPLYEDMSPFEPFVSGVNPFLLSGTQLTLPLYDLVLYAGLLAYLVFFYEMSRRALGGPVARLQLGVLVILVAILLAPTTVDVELLFGEPEAFIPLGVGVLGVVLAVLSLVEMRLMSTVRAGLVLSVTATLLATAYADLGGLLLSSTAATLVYTGVAAIIVLLRSPLTRIRITFMNKSLKAVDLLLMGWLSALLIVGVPVFVAALFTILVESRRLAGLEPLARPR
;
A
#
# COMPACT_ATOMS: atom_id res chain seq x y z
N MET A 1 1.01 10.84 13.14
CA MET A 1 -0.10 9.88 13.29
C MET A 1 0.48 8.48 13.21
N PRO A 2 -0.06 7.50 13.96
CA PRO A 2 0.47 6.15 13.94
C PRO A 2 0.22 5.45 12.61
N PHE A 3 1.12 4.54 12.20
CA PHE A 3 1.00 3.69 11.01
C PHE A 3 0.98 4.43 9.65
N THR A 4 1.92 5.37 9.44
CA THR A 4 1.94 6.12 8.17
C THR A 4 2.51 5.33 7.00
N THR A 5 2.13 5.74 5.78
CA THR A 5 2.75 5.24 4.54
C THR A 5 4.26 5.54 4.50
N TYR A 6 4.74 6.58 5.20
CA TYR A 6 6.16 6.90 5.32
C TYR A 6 6.95 5.80 6.05
N HIS A 7 6.40 5.26 7.16
CA HIS A 7 7.02 4.15 7.88
C HIS A 7 7.08 2.89 7.00
N LEU A 8 6.01 2.58 6.26
CA LEU A 8 6.01 1.45 5.35
C LEU A 8 7.04 1.62 4.21
N ALA A 9 7.10 2.82 3.62
CA ALA A 9 8.03 3.12 2.53
C ALA A 9 9.50 3.08 2.98
N SER A 10 9.84 3.64 4.14
CA SER A 10 11.19 3.52 4.72
C SER A 10 11.56 2.05 4.96
N GLY A 11 10.61 1.24 5.45
CA GLY A 11 10.76 -0.19 5.60
C GLY A 11 11.06 -0.90 4.29
N PHE A 12 10.44 -0.51 3.17
CA PHE A 12 10.81 -1.03 1.86
C PHE A 12 12.19 -0.56 1.40
N LEU A 13 12.50 0.72 1.56
CA LEU A 13 13.74 1.33 1.12
C LEU A 13 14.97 0.65 1.76
N VAL A 14 14.89 0.39 3.07
CA VAL A 14 15.96 -0.27 3.84
C VAL A 14 15.84 -1.80 3.78
N GLY A 15 14.63 -2.32 3.89
CA GLY A 15 14.38 -3.75 4.00
C GLY A 15 14.65 -4.54 2.72
N LEU A 16 14.36 -3.98 1.53
CA LEU A 16 14.57 -4.69 0.27
C LEU A 16 16.05 -5.00 -0.02
N PRO A 17 17.01 -4.06 0.14
CA PRO A 17 18.44 -4.37 0.09
C PRO A 17 18.87 -5.43 1.12
N LEU A 18 18.28 -5.39 2.32
CA LEU A 18 18.63 -6.27 3.44
C LEU A 18 17.90 -7.62 3.44
N ARG A 19 16.95 -7.86 2.53
CA ARG A 19 16.02 -9.01 2.54
C ARG A 19 16.66 -10.41 2.61
N ARG A 20 17.96 -10.52 2.33
CA ARG A 20 18.71 -11.79 2.50
C ARG A 20 19.07 -12.08 3.96
N ARG A 21 19.22 -11.02 4.76
CA ARG A 21 19.68 -11.03 6.17
C ARG A 21 18.55 -10.78 7.17
N VAL A 22 17.43 -10.22 6.73
CA VAL A 22 16.28 -9.93 7.59
C VAL A 22 15.03 -10.62 7.06
N HIS A 23 14.10 -10.95 7.96
CA HIS A 23 12.76 -11.34 7.57
C HIS A 23 11.97 -10.06 7.25
N LEU A 24 11.76 -9.80 5.95
CA LEU A 24 11.19 -8.55 5.47
C LEU A 24 9.81 -8.23 6.07
N PRO A 25 8.85 -9.16 6.17
CA PRO A 25 7.57 -8.87 6.83
C PRO A 25 7.72 -8.42 8.28
N THR A 26 8.62 -9.02 9.06
CA THR A 26 8.87 -8.60 10.44
C THR A 26 9.44 -7.19 10.49
N LEU A 27 10.35 -6.84 9.58
CA LEU A 27 10.87 -5.49 9.46
C LEU A 27 9.76 -4.49 9.17
N LEU A 28 8.92 -4.75 8.17
CA LEU A 28 7.82 -3.85 7.80
C LEU A 28 6.82 -3.66 8.96
N VAL A 29 6.44 -4.76 9.64
CA VAL A 29 5.58 -4.69 10.83
C VAL A 29 6.25 -3.89 11.95
N ALA A 30 7.53 -4.14 12.24
CA ALA A 30 8.24 -3.46 13.31
C ALA A 30 8.49 -1.96 13.03
N THR A 31 8.68 -1.58 11.77
CA THR A 31 8.80 -0.17 11.38
C THR A 31 7.48 0.58 11.44
N THR A 32 6.35 -0.11 11.27
CA THR A 32 5.05 0.57 11.12
C THR A 32 4.24 0.59 12.39
N ILE A 33 4.27 -0.46 13.21
CA ILE A 33 3.24 -0.71 14.22
C ILE A 33 3.66 -0.53 15.68
N PRO A 34 4.65 -1.30 16.19
CA PRO A 34 4.77 -1.53 17.63
C PRO A 34 5.21 -0.30 18.42
N VAL A 35 6.04 0.56 17.84
CA VAL A 35 6.57 1.76 18.51
C VAL A 35 5.46 2.79 18.76
N ASP A 36 4.48 2.84 17.88
CA ASP A 36 3.35 3.76 17.91
C ASP A 36 2.14 3.28 18.73
N LEU A 37 2.18 2.07 19.29
CA LEU A 37 1.07 1.56 20.09
C LEU A 37 0.76 2.46 21.31
N GLY A 38 1.78 3.11 21.89
CA GLY A 38 1.61 4.10 22.94
C GLY A 38 0.81 5.32 22.46
N SER A 39 1.20 5.89 21.31
CA SER A 39 0.51 7.00 20.65
C SER A 39 -0.96 6.66 20.34
N VAL A 40 -1.24 5.44 19.90
CA VAL A 40 -2.61 4.97 19.65
C VAL A 40 -3.43 4.92 20.94
N LEU A 41 -2.88 4.34 22.01
CA LEU A 41 -3.58 4.26 23.30
C LEU A 41 -3.86 5.65 23.88
N LEU A 42 -2.94 6.60 23.70
CA LEU A 42 -3.13 7.99 24.11
C LEU A 42 -4.31 8.64 23.35
N VAL A 43 -4.35 8.51 22.02
CA VAL A 43 -5.44 9.08 21.20
C VAL A 43 -6.79 8.44 21.53
N LEU A 44 -6.82 7.16 21.89
CA LEU A 44 -8.03 6.46 22.32
C LEU A 44 -8.43 6.78 23.78
N GLY A 45 -7.71 7.66 24.47
CA GLY A 45 -7.99 8.04 25.87
C GLY A 45 -7.66 6.94 26.88
N GLY A 46 -6.83 5.97 26.51
CA GLY A 46 -6.46 4.83 27.35
C GLY A 46 -5.31 5.10 28.32
N ILE A 47 -4.50 6.15 28.07
CA ILE A 47 -3.38 6.57 28.92
C ILE A 47 -3.22 8.09 28.89
N ASP A 48 -2.74 8.67 29.98
CA ASP A 48 -2.29 10.07 30.05
C ASP A 48 -0.75 10.10 30.01
N ALA A 49 -0.17 10.10 28.82
CA ALA A 49 1.28 10.05 28.60
C ALA A 49 1.72 10.99 27.47
N ARG A 50 3.03 11.20 27.31
CA ARG A 50 3.58 11.89 26.12
C ARG A 50 3.36 11.02 24.88
N PRO A 51 2.97 11.61 23.73
CA PRO A 51 2.78 10.85 22.50
C PRO A 51 4.02 10.04 22.10
N HIS A 52 5.20 10.66 22.07
CA HIS A 52 6.45 9.99 21.71
C HIS A 52 7.35 9.74 22.94
N GLY A 53 6.77 9.14 23.98
CA GLY A 53 7.45 8.83 25.23
C GLY A 53 8.46 7.67 25.13
N LEU A 54 8.52 6.84 26.18
CA LEU A 54 9.55 5.79 26.33
C LEU A 54 9.67 4.83 25.14
N THR A 55 8.58 4.54 24.42
CA THR A 55 8.57 3.61 23.28
C THR A 55 9.44 4.09 22.12
N HIS A 56 9.63 5.40 22.00
CA HIS A 56 10.43 6.06 20.96
C HIS A 56 11.90 6.24 21.36
N GLY A 57 12.35 5.63 22.47
CA GLY A 57 13.76 5.49 22.82
C GLY A 57 14.40 4.27 22.15
N PHE A 58 15.63 4.38 21.65
CA PHE A 58 16.29 3.31 20.88
C PHE A 58 16.35 1.96 21.62
N VAL A 59 16.60 1.97 22.93
CA VAL A 59 16.68 0.74 23.73
C VAL A 59 15.32 0.07 23.80
N VAL A 60 14.27 0.82 24.15
CA VAL A 60 12.91 0.28 24.29
C VAL A 60 12.38 -0.15 22.93
N ALA A 61 12.59 0.65 21.88
CA ALA A 61 12.24 0.30 20.52
C ALA A 61 12.92 -1.00 20.06
N ALA A 62 14.21 -1.19 20.36
CA ALA A 62 14.90 -2.45 20.05
C ALA A 62 14.27 -3.65 20.78
N LEU A 63 13.90 -3.50 22.05
CA LEU A 63 13.19 -4.54 22.81
C LEU A 63 11.80 -4.83 22.23
N LEU A 64 11.04 -3.81 21.85
CA LEU A 64 9.77 -3.95 21.13
C LEU A 64 9.96 -4.65 19.77
N GLY A 65 11.07 -4.38 19.09
CA GLY A 65 11.48 -5.07 17.87
C GLY A 65 11.71 -6.56 18.09
N VAL A 66 12.42 -6.94 19.16
CA VAL A 66 12.60 -8.35 19.56
C VAL A 66 11.26 -9.01 19.88
N LEU A 67 10.39 -8.34 20.64
CA LEU A 67 9.06 -8.86 20.96
C LEU A 67 8.22 -9.07 19.68
N THR A 68 8.23 -8.10 18.77
CA THR A 68 7.55 -8.17 17.47
C THR A 68 8.07 -9.35 16.65
N ALA A 69 9.39 -9.57 16.64
CA ALA A 69 10.00 -10.70 15.96
C ALA A 69 9.53 -12.05 16.51
N ILE A 70 9.44 -12.19 17.84
CA ILE A 70 8.92 -13.40 18.49
C ILE A 70 7.46 -13.64 18.09
N VAL A 71 6.62 -12.60 18.17
CA VAL A 71 5.20 -12.70 17.80
C VAL A 71 5.05 -13.12 16.34
N VAL A 72 5.71 -12.42 15.41
CA VAL A 72 5.61 -12.74 13.97
C VAL A 72 6.16 -14.14 13.68
N TYR A 73 7.26 -14.55 14.32
CA TYR A 73 7.80 -15.90 14.19
C TYR A 73 6.80 -16.99 14.62
N VAL A 74 6.13 -16.80 15.76
CA VAL A 74 5.09 -17.73 16.25
C VAL A 74 3.90 -17.77 15.29
N LEU A 75 3.42 -16.61 14.82
CA LEU A 75 2.32 -16.54 13.86
C LEU A 75 2.66 -17.27 12.54
N ASP A 76 3.88 -17.10 12.04
CA ASP A 76 4.35 -17.74 10.80
C ASP A 76 4.51 -19.25 10.94
N ARG A 77 5.05 -19.70 12.08
CA ARG A 77 5.37 -21.12 12.28
C ARG A 77 4.14 -21.95 12.60
N TYR A 78 3.28 -21.45 13.48
CA TYR A 78 2.18 -22.23 14.04
C TYR A 78 0.84 -21.94 13.37
N LEU A 79 0.55 -20.68 13.07
CA LEU A 79 -0.77 -20.31 12.53
C LEU A 79 -0.78 -20.25 11.00
N LYS A 80 0.38 -20.07 10.36
CA LYS A 80 0.55 -19.98 8.89
C LYS A 80 -0.37 -18.95 8.22
N VAL A 81 -0.99 -18.05 8.99
CA VAL A 81 -2.07 -17.13 8.57
C VAL A 81 -1.61 -16.25 7.41
N HIS A 82 -0.33 -15.90 7.39
CA HIS A 82 0.20 -14.91 6.47
C HIS A 82 1.04 -15.50 5.33
N LYS A 83 1.26 -16.83 5.27
CA LYS A 83 2.12 -17.43 4.21
C LYS A 83 1.59 -17.17 2.80
N THR A 84 0.27 -17.22 2.61
CA THR A 84 -0.35 -16.90 1.32
C THR A 84 -0.15 -15.44 0.95
N LEU A 85 -0.33 -14.54 1.92
CA LEU A 85 -0.12 -13.10 1.77
C LEU A 85 1.36 -12.81 1.42
N TYR A 86 2.32 -13.26 2.23
CA TYR A 86 3.73 -12.96 2.00
C TYR A 86 4.24 -13.48 0.66
N ARG A 87 3.79 -14.67 0.25
CA ARG A 87 4.12 -15.22 -1.07
C ARG A 87 3.47 -14.45 -2.20
N ALA A 88 2.23 -13.99 -2.02
CA ALA A 88 1.52 -13.19 -3.02
C ALA A 88 2.26 -11.88 -3.31
N PHE A 89 2.83 -11.26 -2.29
CA PHE A 89 3.59 -10.00 -2.36
C PHE A 89 5.11 -10.17 -2.48
N TYR A 90 5.59 -11.40 -2.61
CA TYR A 90 7.03 -11.72 -2.71
C TYR A 90 7.87 -11.21 -1.53
N LEU A 91 7.27 -11.11 -0.33
CA LEU A 91 7.91 -10.54 0.86
C LEU A 91 8.76 -11.57 1.61
N ALA A 92 8.33 -12.83 1.66
CA ALA A 92 9.03 -13.91 2.35
C ALA A 92 8.76 -15.27 1.70
N GLN A 93 9.66 -16.23 1.93
CA GLN A 93 9.55 -17.61 1.47
C GLN A 93 8.85 -18.51 2.51
N GLY A 94 8.92 -18.12 3.79
CA GLY A 94 8.12 -18.66 4.89
C GLY A 94 8.79 -19.78 5.69
N ASP A 95 10.12 -19.92 5.60
CA ASP A 95 10.96 -20.88 6.32
C ASP A 95 12.31 -20.25 6.74
N GLU A 96 12.31 -18.95 7.01
CA GLU A 96 13.47 -18.18 7.42
C GLU A 96 13.92 -18.53 8.85
N GLU A 97 15.22 -18.42 9.11
CA GLU A 97 15.81 -18.65 10.42
C GLU A 97 15.39 -17.58 11.44
N PHE A 98 15.22 -17.96 12.71
CA PHE A 98 14.74 -17.07 13.78
C PHE A 98 15.59 -15.79 13.93
N HIS A 99 16.90 -15.86 13.73
CA HIS A 99 17.78 -14.69 13.83
C HIS A 99 17.41 -13.60 12.80
N LYS A 100 16.85 -13.96 11.64
CA LYS A 100 16.38 -13.02 10.61
C LYS A 100 15.13 -12.28 11.06
N TYR A 101 14.26 -12.92 11.83
CA TYR A 101 13.11 -12.27 12.47
C TYR A 101 13.60 -11.24 13.48
N ILE A 102 14.53 -11.62 14.36
CA ILE A 102 15.10 -10.71 15.36
C ILE A 102 15.78 -9.50 14.69
N ALA A 103 16.62 -9.74 13.69
CA ALA A 103 17.26 -8.68 12.93
C ALA A 103 16.23 -7.76 12.25
N GLY A 104 15.20 -8.32 11.62
CA GLY A 104 14.12 -7.56 11.01
C GLY A 104 13.36 -6.70 12.03
N GLY A 105 13.01 -7.28 13.17
CA GLY A 105 12.27 -6.59 14.24
C GLY A 105 13.05 -5.44 14.84
N VAL A 106 14.32 -5.67 15.20
CA VAL A 106 15.19 -4.63 15.79
C VAL A 106 15.48 -3.53 14.78
N ILE A 107 15.92 -3.87 13.56
CA ILE A 107 16.20 -2.86 12.53
C ILE A 107 14.94 -2.07 12.20
N GLY A 108 13.79 -2.74 12.10
CA GLY A 108 12.53 -2.10 11.78
C GLY A 108 12.09 -1.09 12.84
N ALA A 109 12.14 -1.46 14.12
CA ALA A 109 11.77 -0.57 15.22
C ALA A 109 12.76 0.59 15.40
N LEU A 110 14.06 0.36 15.19
CA LEU A 110 15.05 1.44 15.20
C LEU A 110 14.84 2.40 14.03
N LEU A 111 14.51 1.89 12.84
CA LEU A 111 14.21 2.71 11.66
C LEU A 111 12.99 3.61 11.90
N HIS A 112 11.99 3.13 12.64
CA HIS A 112 10.85 3.94 13.06
C HIS A 112 11.31 5.14 13.90
N VAL A 113 12.12 4.90 14.94
CA VAL A 113 12.65 5.99 15.80
C VAL A 113 13.51 6.96 15.00
N VAL A 114 14.37 6.47 14.10
CA VAL A 114 15.19 7.32 13.22
C VAL A 114 14.31 8.17 12.31
N LEU A 115 13.18 7.63 11.84
CA LEU A 115 12.25 8.36 10.98
C LEU A 115 11.45 9.39 11.77
N ASP A 116 11.14 9.17 13.04
CA ASP A 116 10.31 10.11 13.81
C ASP A 116 11.15 11.21 14.50
N ALA A 117 12.39 10.89 14.88
CA ALA A 117 13.23 11.80 15.66
C ALA A 117 13.47 13.18 15.01
N PRO A 118 13.60 13.31 13.68
CA PRO A 118 13.72 14.63 13.06
C PRO A 118 12.47 15.52 13.18
N LEU A 119 11.28 14.94 13.38
CA LEU A 119 10.00 15.66 13.34
C LEU A 119 9.53 16.15 14.71
N TYR A 120 9.78 15.37 15.75
CA TYR A 120 9.05 15.52 17.01
C TYR A 120 9.92 16.05 18.13
N GLU A 121 9.56 17.22 18.65
CA GLU A 121 10.27 17.89 19.75
C GLU A 121 10.15 17.12 21.07
N ASP A 122 9.04 16.39 21.25
CA ASP A 122 8.73 15.66 22.48
C ASP A 122 9.43 14.28 22.57
N MET A 123 10.09 13.85 21.51
CA MET A 123 10.88 12.61 21.50
C MET A 123 12.12 12.72 22.38
N SER A 124 12.56 11.58 22.93
CA SER A 124 13.84 11.46 23.63
C SER A 124 14.53 10.15 23.24
N PRO A 125 15.18 10.08 22.06
CA PRO A 125 15.66 8.83 21.48
C PRO A 125 16.71 8.08 22.34
N PHE A 126 17.36 8.77 23.26
CA PHE A 126 18.38 8.23 24.17
C PHE A 126 17.85 7.91 25.58
N GLU A 127 16.54 7.93 25.79
CA GLU A 127 15.96 7.40 27.02
C GLU A 127 16.29 5.89 27.19
N PRO A 128 16.53 5.42 28.43
CA PRO A 128 16.43 6.14 29.71
C PRO A 128 17.73 6.84 30.15
N PHE A 129 18.77 6.90 29.31
CA PHE A 129 20.07 7.44 29.71
C PHE A 129 20.13 8.96 29.63
N VAL A 130 19.44 9.56 28.66
CA VAL A 130 19.31 11.00 28.49
C VAL A 130 17.83 11.31 28.25
N SER A 131 17.21 12.06 29.15
CA SER A 131 15.79 12.40 29.10
C SER A 131 15.55 13.84 28.65
N GLY A 132 14.47 14.05 27.90
CA GLY A 132 13.97 15.37 27.52
C GLY A 132 14.79 16.09 26.45
N VAL A 133 15.68 15.40 25.76
CA VAL A 133 16.52 15.98 24.70
C VAL A 133 16.41 15.13 23.44
N ASN A 134 16.02 15.78 22.34
CA ASN A 134 16.08 15.21 21.00
C ASN A 134 17.20 15.86 20.18
N PRO A 135 18.38 15.22 20.04
CA PRO A 135 19.49 15.80 19.30
C PRO A 135 19.33 15.68 17.77
N PHE A 136 18.33 14.95 17.29
CA PHE A 136 18.06 14.78 15.86
C PHE A 136 17.00 15.73 15.33
N LEU A 137 16.45 16.59 16.18
CA LEU A 137 15.35 17.48 15.82
C LEU A 137 15.74 18.38 14.65
N LEU A 138 15.00 18.27 13.55
CA LEU A 138 15.10 19.12 12.36
C LEU A 138 13.78 19.84 12.07
N SER A 139 12.79 19.73 12.96
CA SER A 139 11.48 20.37 12.84
C SER A 139 11.65 21.88 12.59
N GLY A 140 10.86 22.42 11.66
CA GLY A 140 10.96 23.82 11.24
C GLY A 140 12.05 24.12 10.21
N THR A 141 12.86 23.14 9.79
CA THR A 141 13.76 23.31 8.62
C THR A 141 13.00 23.07 7.31
N GLN A 142 13.31 23.86 6.28
CA GLN A 142 12.75 23.70 4.92
C GLN A 142 13.11 22.35 4.26
N LEU A 143 14.05 21.60 4.83
CA LEU A 143 14.52 20.32 4.31
C LEU A 143 13.71 19.12 4.80
N THR A 144 12.91 19.27 5.86
CA THR A 144 12.23 18.15 6.49
C THR A 144 11.25 17.48 5.53
N LEU A 145 10.20 18.17 5.07
CA LEU A 145 9.18 17.57 4.21
C LEU A 145 9.75 16.92 2.92
N PRO A 146 10.64 17.58 2.15
CA PRO A 146 11.23 16.97 0.95
C PRO A 146 11.98 15.66 1.22
N LEU A 147 12.61 15.51 2.40
CA LEU A 147 13.30 14.27 2.76
C LEU A 147 12.32 13.13 3.01
N TYR A 148 11.18 13.38 3.66
CA TYR A 148 10.16 12.36 3.89
C TYR A 148 9.49 11.94 2.60
N ASP A 149 9.20 12.90 1.72
CA ASP A 149 8.66 12.61 0.39
C ASP A 149 9.65 11.81 -0.46
N LEU A 150 10.94 12.14 -0.40
CA LEU A 150 11.97 11.34 -1.05
C LEU A 150 11.97 9.90 -0.52
N VAL A 151 11.90 9.70 0.80
CA VAL A 151 11.83 8.36 1.42
C VAL A 151 10.56 7.62 1.00
N LEU A 152 9.41 8.31 1.00
CA LEU A 152 8.11 7.79 0.59
C LEU A 152 8.16 7.27 -0.86
N TYR A 153 8.52 8.15 -1.79
CA TYR A 153 8.52 7.82 -3.21
C TYR A 153 9.62 6.81 -3.56
N ALA A 154 10.82 6.94 -3.00
CA ALA A 154 11.91 5.99 -3.24
C ALA A 154 11.58 4.60 -2.70
N GLY A 155 11.02 4.51 -1.49
CA GLY A 155 10.62 3.25 -0.87
C GLY A 155 9.52 2.53 -1.64
N LEU A 156 8.46 3.25 -2.02
CA LEU A 156 7.37 2.70 -2.82
C LEU A 156 7.86 2.29 -4.22
N LEU A 157 8.66 3.12 -4.90
CA LEU A 157 9.21 2.78 -6.21
C LEU A 157 10.11 1.54 -6.15
N ALA A 158 10.99 1.46 -5.15
CA ALA A 158 11.86 0.29 -4.94
C ALA A 158 11.03 -0.98 -4.81
N TYR A 159 9.92 -0.93 -4.05
CA TYR A 159 9.02 -2.05 -3.90
C TYR A 159 8.25 -2.40 -5.18
N LEU A 160 7.71 -1.42 -5.91
CA LEU A 160 6.99 -1.65 -7.17
C LEU A 160 7.91 -2.31 -8.22
N VAL A 161 9.15 -1.83 -8.37
CA VAL A 161 10.15 -2.41 -9.26
C VAL A 161 10.49 -3.84 -8.83
N PHE A 162 10.75 -4.05 -7.55
CA PHE A 162 11.05 -5.37 -7.01
C PHE A 162 9.90 -6.36 -7.25
N PHE A 163 8.67 -5.95 -6.92
CA PHE A 163 7.46 -6.75 -7.08
C PHE A 163 7.25 -7.12 -8.55
N TYR A 164 7.38 -6.16 -9.47
CA TYR A 164 7.24 -6.41 -10.90
C TYR A 164 8.27 -7.43 -11.39
N GLU A 165 9.54 -7.28 -11.00
CA GLU A 165 10.59 -8.19 -11.46
C GLU A 165 10.37 -9.62 -10.93
N MET A 166 9.98 -9.76 -9.67
CA MET A 166 9.66 -11.07 -9.10
C MET A 166 8.43 -11.69 -9.76
N SER A 167 7.38 -10.89 -9.99
CA SER A 167 6.17 -11.34 -10.68
C SER A 167 6.43 -11.74 -12.12
N ARG A 168 7.23 -10.95 -12.85
CA ARG A 168 7.61 -11.20 -14.24
C ARG A 168 8.36 -12.53 -14.38
N ARG A 169 9.30 -12.80 -13.47
CA ARG A 169 10.03 -14.08 -13.42
C ARG A 169 9.13 -15.27 -13.10
N ALA A 170 8.11 -15.07 -12.25
CA ALA A 170 7.25 -16.15 -11.78
C ALA A 170 6.07 -16.46 -12.72
N LEU A 171 5.51 -15.45 -13.39
CA LEU A 171 4.20 -15.54 -14.06
C LEU A 171 4.21 -15.04 -15.52
N GLY A 172 5.32 -14.48 -15.99
CA GLY A 172 5.42 -13.87 -17.32
C GLY A 172 4.99 -12.40 -17.37
N GLY A 173 5.37 -11.73 -18.47
CA GLY A 173 5.25 -10.28 -18.64
C GLY A 173 3.83 -9.71 -18.57
N PRO A 174 2.82 -10.32 -19.24
CA PRO A 174 1.45 -9.80 -19.18
C PRO A 174 0.86 -9.86 -17.77
N VAL A 175 0.85 -11.03 -17.13
CA VAL A 175 0.28 -11.20 -15.78
C VAL A 175 1.00 -10.31 -14.77
N ALA A 176 2.32 -10.18 -14.87
CA ALA A 176 3.09 -9.29 -14.01
C ALA A 176 2.70 -7.81 -14.15
N ARG A 177 2.40 -7.34 -15.37
CA ARG A 177 1.87 -5.98 -15.57
C ARG A 177 0.46 -5.80 -15.03
N LEU A 178 -0.39 -6.82 -15.10
CA LEU A 178 -1.70 -6.76 -14.45
C LEU A 178 -1.54 -6.62 -12.94
N GLN A 179 -0.69 -7.45 -12.34
CA GLN A 179 -0.42 -7.39 -10.90
C GLN A 179 0.19 -6.04 -10.50
N LEU A 180 1.16 -5.54 -11.26
CA LEU A 180 1.74 -4.21 -11.03
C LEU A 180 0.68 -3.13 -11.13
N GLY A 181 -0.17 -3.14 -12.17
CA GLY A 181 -1.24 -2.15 -12.33
C GLY A 181 -2.21 -2.11 -11.15
N VAL A 182 -2.65 -3.29 -10.67
CA VAL A 182 -3.52 -3.40 -9.49
C VAL A 182 -2.80 -2.93 -8.21
N LEU A 183 -1.53 -3.27 -8.04
CA LEU A 183 -0.73 -2.81 -6.90
C LEU A 183 -0.54 -1.29 -6.91
N VAL A 184 -0.31 -0.70 -8.09
CA VAL A 184 -0.20 0.75 -8.26
C VAL A 184 -1.52 1.46 -7.91
N ILE A 185 -2.68 0.89 -8.25
CA ILE A 185 -3.99 1.41 -7.80
C ILE A 185 -4.11 1.35 -6.27
N LEU A 186 -3.68 0.25 -5.64
CA LEU A 186 -3.68 0.13 -4.17
C LEU A 186 -2.76 1.16 -3.51
N VAL A 187 -1.58 1.40 -4.08
CA VAL A 187 -0.66 2.46 -3.61
C VAL A 187 -1.27 3.84 -3.76
N ALA A 188 -1.95 4.12 -4.88
CA ALA A 188 -2.68 5.38 -5.05
C ALA A 188 -3.75 5.59 -3.96
N ILE A 189 -4.55 4.56 -3.65
CA ILE A 189 -5.54 4.61 -2.57
C ILE A 189 -4.87 4.86 -1.21
N LEU A 190 -3.70 4.26 -0.97
CA LEU A 190 -2.94 4.45 0.27
C LEU A 190 -2.32 5.84 0.40
N LEU A 191 -1.93 6.47 -0.72
CA LEU A 191 -1.39 7.83 -0.76
C LEU A 191 -2.46 8.92 -0.68
N ALA A 192 -3.70 8.62 -1.07
CA ALA A 192 -4.76 9.62 -1.12
C ALA A 192 -5.03 10.32 0.23
N PRO A 193 -5.08 9.64 1.39
CA PRO A 193 -5.25 10.32 2.68
C PRO A 193 -4.01 11.10 3.13
N THR A 194 -2.81 10.74 2.67
CA THR A 194 -1.57 11.40 3.12
C THR A 194 -1.31 12.73 2.43
N THR A 195 -1.90 12.95 1.25
CA THR A 195 -1.77 14.20 0.48
C THR A 195 -2.98 15.11 0.61
N VAL A 196 -3.98 14.72 1.40
CA VAL A 196 -5.27 15.42 1.50
C VAL A 196 -5.47 15.90 2.93
N ASP A 197 -5.02 17.12 3.20
CA ASP A 197 -5.72 17.94 4.19
C ASP A 197 -7.07 18.32 3.59
N VAL A 198 -8.16 17.97 4.27
CA VAL A 198 -9.53 18.15 3.76
C VAL A 198 -9.84 19.63 3.46
N GLU A 199 -9.15 20.55 4.14
CA GLU A 199 -9.24 22.00 3.92
C GLU A 199 -8.39 22.52 2.74
N LEU A 200 -7.43 21.74 2.23
CA LEU A 200 -6.47 22.11 1.17
C LEU A 200 -6.63 21.33 -0.15
N LEU A 201 -7.70 20.54 -0.28
CA LEU A 201 -8.03 19.68 -1.43
C LEU A 201 -8.10 20.41 -2.79
N PHE A 202 -8.00 21.74 -2.82
CA PHE A 202 -8.28 22.57 -4.00
C PHE A 202 -7.17 23.57 -4.35
N GLY A 203 -5.91 23.35 -3.93
CA GLY A 203 -4.82 24.27 -4.26
C GLY A 203 -3.45 23.64 -4.53
N GLU A 204 -3.15 22.49 -3.94
CA GLU A 204 -1.79 21.95 -3.98
C GLU A 204 -1.59 20.89 -5.08
N PRO A 205 -0.55 21.01 -5.92
CA PRO A 205 -0.21 20.04 -6.96
C PRO A 205 -0.06 18.59 -6.46
N GLU A 206 0.22 18.41 -5.17
CA GLU A 206 0.48 17.11 -4.54
C GLU A 206 -0.76 16.21 -4.47
N ALA A 207 -1.97 16.79 -4.41
CA ALA A 207 -3.22 16.04 -4.43
C ALA A 207 -3.44 15.24 -5.73
N PHE A 208 -2.72 15.60 -6.81
CA PHE A 208 -2.77 14.88 -8.09
C PHE A 208 -1.87 13.65 -8.16
N ILE A 209 -0.88 13.53 -7.26
CA ILE A 209 0.06 12.43 -7.28
C ILE A 209 -0.68 11.09 -7.12
N PRO A 210 -1.56 10.89 -6.12
CA PRO A 210 -2.34 9.66 -6.01
C PRO A 210 -3.21 9.40 -7.24
N LEU A 211 -3.84 10.44 -7.81
CA LEU A 211 -4.71 10.30 -8.97
C LEU A 211 -3.92 9.85 -10.21
N GLY A 212 -2.81 10.52 -10.51
CA GLY A 212 -1.93 10.17 -11.63
C GLY A 212 -1.36 8.75 -11.49
N VAL A 213 -0.94 8.38 -10.28
CA VAL A 213 -0.50 7.02 -9.94
C VAL A 213 -1.64 6.02 -10.18
N GLY A 214 -2.87 6.32 -9.73
CA GLY A 214 -4.04 5.47 -9.94
C GLY A 214 -4.36 5.26 -11.42
N VAL A 215 -4.32 6.32 -12.23
CA VAL A 215 -4.50 6.27 -13.69
C VAL A 215 -3.43 5.39 -14.35
N LEU A 216 -2.16 5.55 -13.96
CA LEU A 216 -1.08 4.69 -14.46
C LEU A 216 -1.35 3.21 -14.15
N GLY A 217 -1.84 2.91 -12.94
CA GLY A 217 -2.23 1.56 -12.54
C GLY A 217 -3.34 0.97 -13.43
N VAL A 218 -4.38 1.76 -13.75
CA VAL A 218 -5.46 1.37 -14.67
C VAL A 218 -4.91 1.10 -16.07
N VAL A 219 -4.05 1.99 -16.60
CA VAL A 219 -3.42 1.82 -17.92
C VAL A 219 -2.64 0.51 -17.99
N LEU A 220 -1.78 0.23 -17.00
CA LEU A 220 -0.99 -1.00 -16.94
C LEU A 220 -1.88 -2.26 -16.91
N ALA A 221 -2.94 -2.23 -16.10
CA ALA A 221 -3.88 -3.34 -15.99
C ALA A 221 -4.64 -3.58 -17.31
N VAL A 222 -5.16 -2.53 -17.95
CA VAL A 222 -5.92 -2.63 -19.20
C VAL A 222 -5.05 -3.14 -20.35
N LEU A 223 -3.84 -2.58 -20.52
CA LEU A 223 -2.91 -3.03 -21.56
C LEU A 223 -2.53 -4.49 -21.38
N SER A 224 -2.30 -4.92 -20.13
CA SER A 224 -2.05 -6.32 -19.81
C SER A 224 -3.24 -7.23 -20.18
N LEU A 225 -4.48 -6.83 -19.88
CA LEU A 225 -5.68 -7.59 -20.23
C LEU A 225 -5.87 -7.73 -21.76
N VAL A 226 -5.52 -6.69 -22.53
CA VAL A 226 -5.52 -6.75 -24.00
C VAL A 226 -4.48 -7.75 -24.50
N GLU A 227 -3.27 -7.71 -23.96
CA GLU A 227 -2.18 -8.61 -24.37
C GLU A 227 -2.50 -10.08 -24.06
N MET A 228 -3.13 -10.35 -22.93
CA MET A 228 -3.65 -11.68 -22.58
C MET A 228 -4.91 -12.09 -23.37
N ARG A 229 -5.40 -11.24 -24.28
CA ARG A 229 -6.63 -11.44 -25.07
C ARG A 229 -7.87 -11.64 -24.20
N LEU A 230 -7.88 -11.07 -22.99
CA LEU A 230 -9.03 -11.08 -22.09
C LEU A 230 -9.96 -9.88 -22.33
N MET A 231 -9.49 -8.87 -23.06
CA MET A 231 -10.20 -7.64 -23.36
C MET A 231 -9.93 -7.20 -24.81
N SER A 232 -10.96 -6.72 -25.51
CA SER A 232 -10.78 -6.16 -26.86
C SER A 232 -10.19 -4.75 -26.81
N THR A 233 -9.48 -4.35 -27.86
CA THR A 233 -8.91 -3.01 -28.01
C THR A 233 -9.97 -1.91 -27.93
N VAL A 234 -11.17 -2.15 -28.47
CA VAL A 234 -12.30 -1.21 -28.38
C VAL A 234 -12.72 -0.99 -26.93
N ARG A 235 -12.92 -2.05 -26.15
CA ARG A 235 -13.27 -1.92 -24.72
C ARG A 235 -12.15 -1.26 -23.94
N ALA A 236 -10.90 -1.57 -24.25
CA ALA A 236 -9.74 -0.93 -23.62
C ALA A 236 -9.72 0.58 -23.89
N GLY A 237 -9.93 0.98 -25.15
CA GLY A 237 -10.06 2.39 -25.53
C GLY A 237 -11.17 3.11 -24.76
N LEU A 238 -12.33 2.47 -24.55
CA LEU A 238 -13.41 3.03 -23.73
C LEU A 238 -12.99 3.23 -22.26
N VAL A 239 -12.35 2.22 -21.63
CA VAL A 239 -11.87 2.36 -20.25
C VAL A 239 -10.85 3.50 -20.13
N LEU A 240 -9.90 3.58 -21.06
CA LEU A 240 -8.89 4.63 -21.08
C LEU A 240 -9.49 6.01 -21.33
N SER A 241 -10.50 6.11 -22.20
CA SER A 241 -11.24 7.35 -22.43
C SER A 241 -11.96 7.83 -21.17
N VAL A 242 -12.70 6.95 -20.49
CA VAL A 242 -13.37 7.30 -19.22
C VAL A 242 -12.36 7.73 -18.16
N THR A 243 -11.25 6.99 -18.04
CA THR A 243 -10.17 7.32 -17.10
C THR A 243 -9.56 8.70 -17.39
N ALA A 244 -9.30 9.02 -18.66
CA ALA A 244 -8.79 10.32 -19.08
C ALA A 244 -9.79 11.45 -18.82
N THR A 245 -11.09 11.21 -19.05
CA THR A 245 -12.14 12.18 -18.70
C THR A 245 -12.18 12.45 -17.21
N LEU A 246 -12.10 11.41 -16.37
CA LEU A 246 -12.05 11.58 -14.91
C LEU A 246 -10.84 12.40 -14.45
N LEU A 247 -9.67 12.11 -15.00
CA LEU A 247 -8.45 12.86 -14.71
C LEU A 247 -8.57 14.32 -15.15
N ALA A 248 -9.09 14.57 -16.36
CA ALA A 248 -9.28 15.91 -16.88
C ALA A 248 -10.30 16.72 -16.07
N THR A 249 -11.40 16.09 -15.63
CA THR A 249 -12.38 16.75 -14.76
C THR A 249 -11.81 17.06 -13.38
N ALA A 250 -11.09 16.13 -12.77
CA ALA A 250 -10.41 16.38 -11.50
C ALA A 250 -9.40 17.53 -11.60
N TYR A 251 -8.69 17.64 -12.73
CA TYR A 251 -7.77 18.75 -12.99
C TYR A 251 -8.49 20.08 -13.24
N ALA A 252 -9.60 20.07 -13.98
CA ALA A 252 -10.38 21.28 -14.26
C ALA A 252 -11.09 21.84 -13.01
N ASP A 253 -11.45 20.98 -12.07
CA ASP A 253 -12.08 21.36 -10.79
C ASP A 253 -11.12 22.10 -9.84
N LEU A 254 -9.80 22.04 -10.08
CA LEU A 254 -8.78 22.76 -9.31
C LEU A 254 -8.98 24.30 -9.30
N GLY A 255 -9.73 24.84 -10.27
CA GLY A 255 -10.09 26.26 -10.32
C GLY A 255 -11.18 26.70 -9.33
N GLY A 256 -11.63 25.83 -8.41
CA GLY A 256 -12.58 26.16 -7.35
C GLY A 256 -14.04 26.31 -7.81
N LEU A 257 -14.38 25.83 -9.01
CA LEU A 257 -15.71 26.03 -9.61
C LEU A 257 -16.60 24.78 -9.61
N LEU A 258 -16.08 23.59 -9.34
CA LEU A 258 -16.79 22.33 -9.49
C LEU A 258 -16.76 21.44 -8.23
N LEU A 259 -16.67 22.04 -7.04
CA LEU A 259 -17.20 21.50 -5.75
C LEU A 259 -18.72 21.20 -5.78
N SER A 260 -19.30 21.14 -6.96
CA SER A 260 -20.65 20.70 -7.19
C SER A 260 -20.73 19.19 -7.00
N SER A 261 -21.89 18.73 -6.53
CA SER A 261 -22.32 17.33 -6.58
C SER A 261 -22.08 16.67 -7.96
N THR A 262 -21.89 17.43 -9.04
CA THR A 262 -21.63 16.90 -10.38
C THR A 262 -20.25 16.26 -10.54
N ALA A 263 -19.16 16.84 -10.00
CA ALA A 263 -17.81 16.26 -10.12
C ALA A 263 -17.71 14.94 -9.34
N ALA A 264 -18.23 14.93 -8.10
CA ALA A 264 -18.34 13.73 -7.29
C ALA A 264 -19.20 12.66 -7.99
N THR A 265 -20.35 13.05 -8.56
CA THR A 265 -21.21 12.13 -9.33
C THR A 265 -20.49 11.58 -10.56
N LEU A 266 -19.73 12.41 -11.28
CA LEU A 266 -18.96 11.98 -12.45
C LEU A 266 -17.86 10.99 -12.07
N VAL A 267 -17.09 11.25 -11.01
CA VAL A 267 -16.10 10.30 -10.48
C VAL A 267 -16.77 8.99 -10.08
N TYR A 268 -17.87 9.08 -9.33
CA TYR A 268 -18.61 7.91 -8.88
C TYR A 268 -19.13 7.05 -10.04
N THR A 269 -19.81 7.66 -11.00
CA THR A 269 -20.38 6.98 -12.17
C THR A 269 -19.30 6.52 -13.15
N GLY A 270 -18.23 7.29 -13.34
CA GLY A 270 -17.12 6.95 -14.22
C GLY A 270 -16.34 5.73 -13.73
N VAL A 271 -16.01 5.65 -12.44
CA VAL A 271 -15.39 4.45 -11.87
C VAL A 271 -16.33 3.24 -11.96
N ALA A 272 -17.62 3.40 -11.71
CA ALA A 272 -18.60 2.33 -11.91
C ALA A 272 -18.62 1.84 -13.37
N ALA A 273 -18.59 2.75 -14.34
CA ALA A 273 -18.50 2.42 -15.76
C ALA A 273 -17.22 1.65 -16.10
N ILE A 274 -16.06 2.07 -15.57
CA ILE A 274 -14.79 1.35 -15.70
C ILE A 274 -14.94 -0.09 -15.19
N ILE A 275 -15.48 -0.29 -13.98
CA ILE A 275 -15.67 -1.63 -13.40
C ILE A 275 -16.60 -2.49 -14.27
N VAL A 276 -17.69 -1.92 -14.79
CA VAL A 276 -18.60 -2.62 -15.71
C VAL A 276 -17.90 -3.03 -17.00
N LEU A 277 -17.08 -2.17 -17.58
CA LEU A 277 -16.28 -2.48 -18.78
C LEU A 277 -15.23 -3.57 -18.52
N LEU A 278 -14.70 -3.63 -17.30
CA LEU A 278 -13.77 -4.67 -16.83
C LEU A 278 -14.47 -5.98 -16.42
N ARG A 279 -15.81 -6.05 -16.44
CA ARG A 279 -16.56 -7.24 -16.00
C ARG A 279 -16.16 -8.50 -16.75
N SER A 280 -16.11 -8.44 -18.07
CA SER A 280 -15.76 -9.58 -18.93
C SER A 280 -14.41 -10.22 -18.57
N PRO A 281 -13.28 -9.47 -18.55
CA PRO A 281 -11.99 -10.06 -18.18
C PRO A 281 -11.95 -10.54 -16.72
N LEU A 282 -12.56 -9.80 -15.79
CA LEU A 282 -12.46 -10.09 -14.36
C LEU A 282 -13.40 -11.20 -13.87
N THR A 283 -14.43 -11.58 -14.64
CA THR A 283 -15.28 -12.75 -14.30
C THR A 283 -14.52 -14.08 -14.24
N ARG A 284 -13.33 -14.15 -14.87
CA ARG A 284 -12.44 -15.32 -14.82
C ARG A 284 -11.74 -15.47 -13.46
N ILE A 285 -11.62 -14.37 -12.71
CA ILE A 285 -11.02 -14.36 -11.37
C ILE A 285 -12.15 -14.60 -10.36
N ARG A 286 -12.09 -15.76 -9.71
CA ARG A 286 -13.06 -16.20 -8.70
C ARG A 286 -12.43 -16.25 -7.33
N ILE A 287 -13.20 -15.82 -6.35
CA ILE A 287 -12.83 -15.69 -4.94
C ILE A 287 -13.67 -16.68 -4.17
N THR A 288 -13.03 -17.59 -3.46
CA THR A 288 -13.75 -18.54 -2.61
C THR A 288 -13.77 -17.99 -1.19
N PHE A 289 -14.95 -17.63 -0.71
CA PHE A 289 -15.17 -17.14 0.66
C PHE A 289 -16.31 -17.94 1.29
N MET A 290 -16.06 -18.58 2.44
CA MET A 290 -17.05 -19.41 3.15
C MET A 290 -17.83 -20.38 2.23
N ASN A 291 -17.10 -21.18 1.43
CA ASN A 291 -17.64 -22.13 0.44
C ASN A 291 -18.46 -21.52 -0.72
N LYS A 292 -18.55 -20.18 -0.82
CA LYS A 292 -19.17 -19.50 -1.96
C LYS A 292 -18.10 -18.93 -2.88
N SER A 293 -18.28 -19.14 -4.18
CA SER A 293 -17.42 -18.56 -5.21
C SER A 293 -18.04 -17.24 -5.70
N LEU A 294 -17.46 -16.11 -5.31
CA LEU A 294 -17.81 -14.79 -5.81
C LEU A 294 -16.87 -14.38 -6.94
N LYS A 295 -17.36 -13.62 -7.92
CA LYS A 295 -16.49 -13.07 -8.98
C LYS A 295 -15.84 -11.80 -8.47
N ALA A 296 -14.56 -11.60 -8.75
CA ALA A 296 -13.83 -10.42 -8.27
C ALA A 296 -14.48 -9.10 -8.71
N VAL A 297 -15.03 -9.05 -9.93
CA VAL A 297 -15.75 -7.86 -10.42
C VAL A 297 -17.04 -7.57 -9.66
N ASP A 298 -17.75 -8.60 -9.21
CA ASP A 298 -18.98 -8.39 -8.45
C ASP A 298 -18.63 -7.78 -7.07
N LEU A 299 -17.51 -8.19 -6.46
CA LEU A 299 -17.00 -7.54 -5.23
C LEU A 299 -16.52 -6.10 -5.47
N LEU A 300 -15.84 -5.80 -6.58
CA LEU A 300 -15.46 -4.43 -6.92
C LEU A 300 -16.70 -3.54 -7.08
N LEU A 301 -17.73 -4.02 -7.80
CA LEU A 301 -18.99 -3.30 -7.96
C LEU A 301 -19.69 -3.10 -6.62
N MET A 302 -19.80 -4.14 -5.80
CA MET A 302 -20.42 -4.03 -4.47
C MET A 302 -19.66 -3.04 -3.58
N GLY A 303 -18.32 -3.14 -3.52
CA GLY A 303 -17.49 -2.24 -2.74
C GLY A 303 -17.60 -0.79 -3.21
N TRP A 304 -17.57 -0.55 -4.53
CA TRP A 304 -17.72 0.78 -5.09
C TRP A 304 -19.12 1.36 -4.88
N LEU A 305 -20.17 0.58 -5.14
CA LEU A 305 -21.55 1.02 -4.95
C LEU A 305 -21.89 1.30 -3.48
N SER A 306 -21.17 0.67 -2.56
CA SER A 306 -21.28 0.92 -1.13
C SER A 306 -20.18 1.85 -0.61
N ALA A 307 -19.33 2.47 -1.45
CA ALA A 307 -18.23 3.31 -0.98
C ALA A 307 -18.70 4.60 -0.28
N LEU A 308 -19.94 5.03 -0.55
CA LEU A 308 -20.61 6.08 0.22
C LEU A 308 -20.94 5.64 1.66
N LEU A 309 -20.93 4.33 1.92
CA LEU A 309 -20.97 3.74 3.24
C LEU A 309 -19.53 3.44 3.68
N ILE A 310 -19.24 3.59 4.97
CA ILE A 310 -17.90 3.33 5.56
C ILE A 310 -17.36 1.93 5.18
N VAL A 311 -18.25 0.96 4.94
CA VAL A 311 -17.90 -0.44 4.63
C VAL A 311 -17.46 -0.64 3.18
N GLY A 312 -17.83 0.22 2.23
CA GLY A 312 -17.57 -0.04 0.81
C GLY A 312 -16.10 0.07 0.40
N VAL A 313 -15.36 1.05 0.94
CA VAL A 313 -13.93 1.21 0.66
C VAL A 313 -13.12 -0.04 1.10
N PRO A 314 -13.29 -0.57 2.32
CA PRO A 314 -12.66 -1.83 2.71
C PRO A 314 -12.97 -3.00 1.76
N VAL A 315 -14.23 -3.14 1.33
CA VAL A 315 -14.65 -4.20 0.38
C VAL A 315 -13.97 -4.02 -0.98
N PHE A 316 -13.89 -2.78 -1.47
CA PHE A 316 -13.22 -2.45 -2.72
C PHE A 316 -11.72 -2.78 -2.68
N VAL A 317 -11.04 -2.37 -1.60
CA VAL A 317 -9.61 -2.69 -1.38
C VAL A 317 -9.38 -4.20 -1.28
N ALA A 318 -10.24 -4.93 -0.56
CA ALA A 318 -10.16 -6.38 -0.47
C ALA A 318 -10.36 -7.07 -1.83
N ALA A 319 -11.25 -6.53 -2.69
CA ALA A 319 -11.45 -7.02 -4.04
C ALA A 319 -10.21 -6.82 -4.92
N LEU A 320 -9.60 -5.62 -4.89
CA LEU A 320 -8.33 -5.34 -5.60
C LEU A 320 -7.21 -6.25 -5.12
N PHE A 321 -7.05 -6.39 -3.81
CA PHE A 321 -6.10 -7.32 -3.20
C PHE A 321 -6.32 -8.74 -3.73
N THR A 322 -7.57 -9.19 -3.82
CA THR A 322 -7.85 -10.53 -4.30
C THR A 322 -7.53 -10.70 -5.79
N ILE A 323 -7.81 -9.69 -6.62
CA ILE A 323 -7.38 -9.69 -8.03
C ILE A 323 -5.85 -9.81 -8.14
N LEU A 324 -5.12 -9.10 -7.28
CA LEU A 324 -3.66 -9.17 -7.23
C LEU A 324 -3.17 -10.60 -6.94
N VAL A 325 -3.73 -11.26 -5.92
CA VAL A 325 -3.37 -12.63 -5.54
C VAL A 325 -3.79 -13.65 -6.59
N GLU A 326 -5.03 -13.58 -7.07
CA GLU A 326 -5.65 -14.63 -7.88
C GLU A 326 -5.37 -14.50 -9.38
N SER A 327 -4.85 -13.35 -9.83
CA SER A 327 -4.39 -13.19 -11.22
C SER A 327 -3.28 -14.16 -11.61
N ARG A 328 -2.57 -14.76 -10.63
CA ARG A 328 -1.62 -15.86 -10.84
C ARG A 328 -2.22 -17.03 -11.62
N ARG A 329 -3.53 -17.31 -11.45
CA ARG A 329 -4.24 -18.37 -12.18
C ARG A 329 -4.36 -18.09 -13.67
N LEU A 330 -4.17 -16.83 -14.10
CA LEU A 330 -4.20 -16.45 -15.50
C LEU A 330 -2.90 -16.83 -16.23
N ALA A 331 -1.79 -17.06 -15.52
CA ALA A 331 -0.49 -17.42 -16.13
C ALA A 331 -0.53 -18.76 -16.87
N GLY A 332 -1.44 -19.67 -16.50
CA GLY A 332 -1.64 -20.95 -17.20
C GLY A 332 -2.58 -20.89 -18.40
N LEU A 333 -3.18 -19.74 -18.70
CA LEU A 333 -4.06 -19.56 -19.85
C LEU A 333 -3.27 -19.16 -21.10
N GLU A 334 -2.16 -19.85 -21.37
CA GLU A 334 -1.42 -19.64 -22.62
C GLU A 334 -2.40 -19.71 -23.79
N PRO A 335 -2.30 -18.79 -24.77
CA PRO A 335 -3.06 -18.94 -25.99
C PRO A 335 -2.56 -20.22 -26.65
N LEU A 336 -3.41 -21.26 -26.68
CA LEU A 336 -3.25 -22.43 -27.55
C LEU A 336 -2.63 -21.92 -28.85
N ALA A 337 -1.40 -22.35 -29.11
CA ALA A 337 -0.62 -21.89 -30.25
C ALA A 337 -1.55 -21.92 -31.47
N ARG A 338 -1.62 -20.80 -32.20
CA ARG A 338 -2.36 -20.77 -33.47
C ARG A 338 -1.88 -21.98 -34.27
N PRO A 339 -2.77 -22.87 -34.75
CA PRO A 339 -2.35 -23.87 -35.72
C PRO A 339 -1.64 -23.10 -36.84
N ARG A 340 -0.39 -23.48 -37.09
CA ARG A 340 0.38 -22.95 -38.22
C ARG A 340 -0.32 -23.31 -39.52
#